data_AF-A0A7J5GQG6-F1
#
_entry.id   AF-A0A7J5GQG6-F1
#
_cell.length_a   1.000
_cell.length_b   1.000
_cell.length_c   1.000
_cell.angle_alpha   90.00
_cell.angle_beta   90.00
_cell.angle_gamma   90.00
#
_symmetry.space_group_name_H-M   'P 1'
#
loop_
_entity.id
_entity.type
_entity.pdbx_description
1 polymer ?
#
loop_
_entity_poly.entity_id
_entity_poly.type
_entity_poly.pdbx_seq_one_letter_code
_entity_poly.pdbx_strand_id
1 'polypeptide(L)'
;MKKSLLYLFMLVCSVSIFMSCSDDDDEVKYPIDTELAGGYVGNLSVNVDGNQMGTTENQKITISQSNKGTNQIALSLKNFTFLVNVGDIEVDPCTVKAIDGGYAFEGQQNLDLVQPLGNCPVSISGTVKGSNIN
;
A
#
# COMPACT_ATOMS: atom_id res chain seq x y z
N MET A 1 9.44 36.28 67.56
CA MET A 1 10.83 36.72 67.32
C MET A 1 11.79 35.54 67.46
N LYS A 2 12.24 34.92 66.34
CA LYS A 2 13.55 34.22 66.12
C LYS A 2 13.70 34.08 64.59
N LYS A 3 14.53 34.92 63.97
CA LYS A 3 15.77 34.57 63.21
C LYS A 3 15.49 33.90 61.85
N SER A 4 15.77 34.57 60.72
CA SER A 4 17.13 34.76 60.13
C SER A 4 17.28 33.79 58.94
N LEU A 5 17.82 34.08 57.76
CA LEU A 5 18.56 35.18 57.16
C LEU A 5 18.64 34.77 55.68
N LEU A 6 18.25 35.67 54.77
CA LEU A 6 18.93 36.05 53.52
C LEU A 6 19.43 34.99 52.49
N TYR A 7 19.71 35.54 51.32
CA TYR A 7 20.45 34.99 50.18
C TYR A 7 19.58 34.19 49.20
N LEU A 8 19.62 34.39 47.89
CA LEU A 8 20.35 35.31 47.03
C LEU A 8 19.79 35.05 45.63
N PHE A 9 19.60 36.13 44.89
CA PHE A 9 19.38 36.22 43.46
C PHE A 9 20.01 35.07 42.62
N MET A 10 19.20 34.33 41.86
CA MET A 10 19.56 33.61 40.62
C MET A 10 18.23 33.34 39.88
N LEU A 11 17.84 34.11 38.86
CA LEU A 11 18.33 34.00 37.48
C LEU A 11 18.73 32.57 37.12
N VAL A 12 17.81 31.80 36.51
CA VAL A 12 18.12 31.11 35.26
C VAL A 12 16.84 31.08 34.43
N CYS A 13 16.88 31.76 33.29
CA CYS A 13 15.98 31.54 32.18
C CYS A 13 16.07 30.07 31.76
N SER A 14 15.21 29.19 32.27
CA SER A 14 14.89 27.97 31.54
C SER A 14 13.97 28.40 30.41
N VAL A 15 14.59 28.92 29.36
CA VAL A 15 14.06 28.79 28.00
C VAL A 15 13.71 27.31 27.92
N SER A 16 12.42 27.00 27.96
CA SER A 16 11.96 25.70 27.50
C SER A 16 12.40 25.68 26.06
N ILE A 17 13.57 25.08 25.82
CA ILE A 17 13.99 24.64 24.51
C ILE A 17 12.89 23.64 24.18
N PHE A 18 11.82 24.13 23.55
CA PHE A 18 11.10 23.32 22.61
C PHE A 18 12.19 22.86 21.66
N MET A 19 12.73 21.66 21.93
CA MET A 19 13.34 20.86 20.90
C MET A 19 12.21 20.67 19.90
N SER A 20 12.10 21.65 19.00
CA SER A 20 11.57 21.45 17.67
C SER A 20 12.32 20.23 17.18
N CYS A 21 11.67 19.07 17.21
CA CYS A 21 12.20 17.88 16.59
C CYS A 21 12.26 18.25 15.12
N SER A 22 13.47 18.62 14.73
CA SER A 22 13.87 19.05 13.41
C SER A 22 13.47 17.94 12.44
N ASP A 23 12.46 18.20 11.63
CA ASP A 23 12.62 18.38 10.17
C ASP A 23 13.42 17.31 9.39
N ASP A 24 13.53 16.08 9.90
CA ASP A 24 14.05 14.91 9.19
C ASP A 24 12.89 13.94 8.87
N ASP A 25 11.81 14.46 8.28
CA ASP A 25 10.76 13.62 7.66
C ASP A 25 11.29 13.07 6.33
N ASP A 26 12.34 12.24 6.39
CA ASP A 26 12.69 11.36 5.27
C ASP A 26 11.45 10.51 4.97
N GLU A 27 10.90 10.68 3.76
CA GLU A 27 9.75 9.91 3.31
C GLU A 27 10.06 8.41 3.48
N VAL A 28 9.34 7.75 4.40
CA VAL A 28 9.55 6.33 4.72
C VAL A 28 9.55 5.53 3.43
N LYS A 29 10.66 4.91 3.04
CA LYS A 29 10.74 4.13 1.81
C LYS A 29 10.58 2.64 2.11
N TYR A 30 9.58 2.01 1.50
CA TYR A 30 9.34 0.58 1.65
C TYR A 30 10.23 -0.25 0.71
N PRO A 31 10.68 -1.43 1.16
CA PRO A 31 11.51 -2.37 0.39
C PRO A 31 10.67 -3.12 -0.66
N ILE A 32 10.07 -2.40 -1.61
CA ILE A 32 9.18 -2.97 -2.62
C ILE A 32 9.88 -4.07 -3.42
N ASP A 33 11.12 -3.84 -3.83
CA ASP A 33 11.91 -4.75 -4.67
C ASP A 33 12.21 -6.10 -4.01
N THR A 34 12.29 -6.16 -2.68
CA THR A 34 12.63 -7.39 -1.95
C THR A 34 11.46 -8.00 -1.20
N GLU A 35 10.44 -7.23 -0.80
CA GLU A 35 9.33 -7.72 0.03
C GLU A 35 7.97 -7.76 -0.68
N LEU A 36 7.76 -7.02 -1.77
CA LEU A 36 6.47 -6.95 -2.48
C LEU A 36 6.53 -7.36 -3.96
N ALA A 37 7.62 -7.04 -4.65
CA ALA A 37 7.77 -7.30 -6.07
C ALA A 37 7.94 -8.81 -6.30
N GLY A 38 7.16 -9.35 -7.23
CA GLY A 38 7.16 -10.79 -7.46
C GLY A 38 5.96 -11.29 -8.22
N GLY A 39 6.01 -12.58 -8.54
CA GLY A 39 4.90 -13.32 -9.11
C GLY A 39 4.24 -14.18 -8.05
N TYR A 40 2.95 -13.96 -7.83
CA TYR A 40 2.14 -14.70 -6.86
C TYR A 40 1.18 -15.61 -7.63
N VAL A 41 1.32 -16.92 -7.44
CA VAL A 41 0.47 -17.93 -8.09
C VAL A 41 -0.55 -18.43 -7.08
N GLY A 42 -1.83 -18.43 -7.47
CA GLY A 42 -2.91 -18.86 -6.60
C GLY A 42 -4.21 -19.12 -7.35
N ASN A 43 -5.28 -19.24 -6.57
CA ASN A 43 -6.63 -19.45 -7.10
C ASN A 43 -7.32 -18.10 -7.27
N LEU A 44 -7.90 -17.88 -8.45
CA LEU A 44 -8.75 -16.72 -8.73
C LEU A 44 -10.21 -17.13 -8.58
N SER A 45 -10.92 -16.51 -7.64
CA SER A 45 -12.37 -16.64 -7.54
C SER A 45 -13.04 -15.34 -7.95
N VAL A 46 -14.07 -15.43 -8.79
CA VAL A 46 -14.80 -14.25 -9.26
C VAL A 46 -16.18 -14.22 -8.65
N ASN A 47 -16.54 -13.07 -8.06
CA ASN A 47 -17.84 -12.81 -7.51
C ASN A 47 -18.53 -11.69 -8.30
N VAL A 48 -19.79 -11.92 -8.69
CA VAL A 48 -20.64 -10.91 -9.34
C VAL A 48 -21.89 -10.74 -8.48
N ASP A 49 -22.14 -9.51 -8.02
CA ASP A 49 -23.26 -9.17 -7.14
C ASP A 49 -23.38 -10.10 -5.91
N GLY A 50 -22.23 -10.48 -5.33
CA GLY A 50 -22.16 -11.36 -4.17
C GLY A 50 -22.25 -12.86 -4.45
N ASN A 51 -22.38 -13.28 -5.71
CA ASN A 51 -22.43 -14.69 -6.10
C ASN A 51 -21.11 -15.16 -6.69
N GLN A 52 -20.57 -16.27 -6.18
CA GLN A 52 -19.36 -16.88 -6.73
C GLN A 52 -19.66 -17.53 -8.09
N MET A 53 -19.05 -16.98 -9.14
CA MET A 53 -19.27 -17.40 -10.52
C MET A 53 -18.36 -18.57 -10.92
N GLY A 54 -17.25 -18.75 -10.21
CA GLY A 54 -16.31 -19.85 -10.43
C GLY A 54 -14.96 -19.58 -9.79
N THR A 55 -14.11 -20.60 -9.82
CA THR A 55 -12.71 -20.53 -9.37
C THR A 55 -11.82 -21.14 -10.44
N THR A 56 -10.74 -20.45 -10.77
CA THR A 56 -9.69 -20.92 -11.68
C THR A 56 -8.38 -21.03 -10.90
N GLU A 57 -7.74 -22.19 -10.97
CA GLU A 57 -6.45 -22.42 -10.30
C GLU A 57 -5.27 -21.88 -11.12
N ASN A 58 -4.12 -21.78 -10.46
CA ASN A 58 -2.82 -21.46 -11.09
C ASN A 58 -2.81 -20.11 -11.85
N GLN A 59 -3.60 -19.14 -11.39
CA GLN A 59 -3.57 -17.77 -11.90
C GLN A 59 -2.42 -17.00 -11.27
N LYS A 60 -1.80 -16.11 -12.03
CA LYS A 60 -0.64 -15.34 -11.59
C LYS A 60 -0.94 -13.85 -11.54
N ILE A 61 -0.80 -13.27 -10.35
CA ILE A 61 -0.67 -11.82 -10.18
C ILE A 61 0.82 -11.47 -10.17
N THR A 62 1.19 -10.38 -10.83
CA THR A 62 2.55 -9.83 -10.78
C THR A 62 2.52 -8.44 -10.16
N ILE A 63 3.35 -8.24 -9.13
CA ILE A 63 3.63 -6.95 -8.53
C ILE A 63 5.02 -6.50 -8.98
N SER A 64 5.14 -5.26 -9.41
CA SER A 64 6.43 -4.59 -9.65
C SER A 64 6.45 -3.22 -9.00
N GLN A 65 7.63 -2.63 -8.84
CA GLN A 65 7.74 -1.24 -8.43
C GLN A 65 7.13 -0.32 -9.50
N SER A 66 6.30 0.63 -9.06
CA SER A 66 5.78 1.69 -9.93
C SER A 66 6.83 2.78 -10.11
N ASN A 67 6.83 3.39 -11.29
CA ASN A 67 7.65 4.57 -11.60
C ASN A 67 6.88 5.88 -11.35
N LYS A 68 5.69 5.85 -10.75
CA LYS A 68 4.81 7.01 -10.57
C LYS A 68 4.97 7.73 -9.22
N GLY A 69 5.68 7.13 -8.26
CA GLY A 69 6.01 7.76 -6.98
C GLY A 69 6.63 6.82 -5.96
N THR A 70 7.03 7.38 -4.81
CA THR A 70 7.53 6.62 -3.67
C THR A 70 6.43 5.69 -3.14
N ASN A 71 6.81 4.49 -2.70
CA ASN A 71 5.89 3.52 -2.08
C ASN A 71 4.68 3.15 -2.96
N GLN A 72 4.90 3.05 -4.26
CA GLN A 72 3.88 2.67 -5.22
C GLN A 72 4.31 1.40 -5.96
N ILE A 73 3.34 0.52 -6.19
CA ILE A 73 3.51 -0.67 -7.01
C ILE A 73 2.63 -0.58 -8.26
N ALA A 74 2.98 -1.35 -9.28
CA ALA A 74 2.09 -1.69 -10.38
C ALA A 74 1.64 -3.15 -10.19
N LEU A 75 0.35 -3.41 -10.37
CA LEU A 75 -0.23 -4.76 -10.31
C LEU A 75 -0.72 -5.17 -11.68
N SER A 76 -0.42 -6.40 -12.07
CA SER A 76 -0.96 -7.01 -13.29
C SER A 76 -1.52 -8.41 -13.05
N LEU A 77 -2.67 -8.69 -13.66
CA LEU A 77 -3.26 -10.01 -13.83
C LEU A 77 -3.52 -10.20 -15.32
N LYS A 78 -2.84 -11.17 -15.93
CA LYS A 78 -2.84 -11.38 -17.39
C LYS A 78 -3.22 -12.80 -17.74
N ASN A 79 -3.62 -13.01 -18.99
CA ASN A 79 -3.86 -14.33 -19.57
C ASN A 79 -4.82 -15.21 -18.74
N PHE A 80 -5.79 -14.59 -18.07
CA PHE A 80 -6.86 -15.29 -17.37
C PHE A 80 -8.14 -15.19 -18.18
N THR A 81 -9.04 -16.14 -17.98
CA THR A 81 -10.39 -16.08 -18.55
C THR A 81 -11.34 -16.66 -17.52
N PHE A 82 -12.44 -15.95 -17.26
CA PHE A 82 -13.50 -16.42 -16.38
C PHE A 82 -14.84 -16.12 -17.06
N LEU A 83 -15.58 -17.14 -17.48
CA LEU A 83 -16.86 -17.04 -18.24
C LEU A 83 -16.78 -16.31 -19.60
N VAL A 84 -16.13 -15.14 -19.66
CA VAL A 84 -15.84 -14.27 -20.79
C VAL A 84 -14.38 -13.79 -20.72
N ASN A 85 -13.83 -13.38 -21.86
CA ASN A 85 -12.55 -12.71 -21.90
C ASN A 85 -12.74 -11.24 -21.56
N VAL A 86 -12.05 -10.74 -20.53
CA VAL A 86 -12.11 -9.34 -20.11
C VAL A 86 -10.85 -8.54 -20.50
N GLY A 87 -9.82 -9.20 -21.01
CA GLY A 87 -8.49 -8.63 -21.21
C GLY A 87 -7.62 -8.70 -19.95
N ASP A 88 -6.48 -8.02 -20.01
CA ASP A 88 -5.56 -7.90 -18.87
C ASP A 88 -6.09 -6.87 -17.87
N ILE A 89 -5.85 -7.11 -16.58
CA ILE A 89 -6.10 -6.13 -15.52
C ILE A 89 -4.76 -5.58 -15.08
N GLU A 90 -4.51 -4.31 -15.39
CA GLU A 90 -3.26 -3.62 -15.04
C GLU A 90 -3.59 -2.30 -14.34
N VAL A 91 -3.13 -2.15 -13.09
CA VAL A 91 -3.36 -0.94 -12.28
C VAL A 91 -2.02 -0.38 -11.81
N ASP A 92 -1.71 0.84 -12.27
CA ASP A 92 -0.49 1.58 -11.93
C ASP A 92 -0.80 3.08 -11.78
N PRO A 93 -0.65 3.69 -10.58
CA PRO A 93 -0.07 3.12 -9.35
C PRO A 93 -1.09 2.53 -8.37
N CYS A 94 -0.64 1.59 -7.54
CA CYS A 94 -1.25 1.24 -6.27
C CYS A 94 -0.39 1.78 -5.12
N THR A 95 -0.97 2.55 -4.20
CA THR A 95 -0.28 3.11 -3.03
C THR A 95 -0.11 2.04 -1.96
N VAL A 96 1.11 1.92 -1.42
CA VAL A 96 1.45 0.96 -0.37
C VAL A 96 1.38 1.62 1.02
N LYS A 97 0.92 0.87 2.02
CA LYS A 97 0.94 1.25 3.44
C LYS A 97 1.47 0.08 4.27
N ALA A 98 2.34 0.35 5.23
CA ALA A 98 2.76 -0.66 6.20
C ALA A 98 1.56 -1.08 7.09
N ILE A 99 1.48 -2.37 7.38
CA ILE A 99 0.51 -2.97 8.31
C ILE A 99 1.24 -3.95 9.23
N ASP A 100 0.57 -4.46 10.27
CA ASP A 100 1.15 -5.47 11.13
C ASP A 100 1.53 -6.74 10.34
N GLY A 101 2.83 -7.03 10.29
CA GLY A 101 3.41 -8.18 9.60
C GLY A 101 3.44 -8.11 8.08
N GLY A 102 3.32 -6.92 7.46
CA GLY A 102 3.46 -6.78 6.01
C GLY A 102 2.97 -5.44 5.46
N TYR A 103 2.38 -5.47 4.27
CA TYR A 103 1.93 -4.27 3.55
C TYR A 103 0.53 -4.43 2.99
N ALA A 104 -0.23 -3.35 2.99
CA ALA A 104 -1.47 -3.21 2.23
C ALA A 104 -1.24 -2.32 1.01
N PHE A 105 -1.99 -2.55 -0.06
CA PHE A 105 -1.96 -1.70 -1.24
C PHE A 105 -3.38 -1.44 -1.77
N GLU A 106 -3.59 -0.24 -2.30
CA GLU A 106 -4.85 0.18 -2.91
C GLU A 106 -4.57 0.95 -4.20
N GLY A 107 -5.35 0.72 -5.26
CA GLY A 107 -5.21 1.41 -6.54
C GLY A 107 -6.53 1.52 -7.27
N GLN A 108 -6.65 2.52 -8.15
CA GLN A 108 -7.84 2.76 -8.96
C GLN A 108 -7.43 3.14 -10.38
N GLN A 109 -8.12 2.58 -11.37
CA GLN A 109 -7.88 2.90 -12.78
C GLN A 109 -9.12 2.61 -13.62
N ASN A 110 -9.39 3.44 -14.63
CA ASN A 110 -10.37 3.11 -15.65
C ASN A 110 -9.69 2.26 -16.73
N LEU A 111 -10.11 1.00 -16.87
CA LEU A 111 -9.60 0.07 -17.87
C LEU A 111 -10.54 0.03 -19.07
N ASP A 112 -10.01 -0.12 -20.27
CA ASP A 112 -10.82 -0.45 -21.46
C ASP A 112 -10.79 -1.97 -21.63
N LEU A 113 -11.82 -2.62 -21.09
CA LEU A 113 -11.94 -4.06 -21.12
C LEU A 113 -12.47 -4.53 -22.48
N VAL A 114 -12.18 -5.80 -22.79
CA VAL A 114 -12.62 -6.41 -24.04
C VAL A 114 -14.14 -6.30 -24.20
N GLN A 115 -14.59 -5.97 -25.42
CA GLN A 115 -16.00 -5.86 -25.74
C GLN A 115 -16.78 -7.14 -25.38
N PRO A 116 -18.00 -7.03 -24.83
CA PRO A 116 -18.84 -5.82 -24.77
C PRO A 116 -18.67 -4.96 -23.51
N LEU A 117 -17.67 -5.21 -22.67
CA LEU A 117 -17.53 -4.53 -21.37
C LEU A 117 -17.09 -3.07 -21.51
N GLY A 118 -16.12 -2.78 -22.39
CA GLY A 118 -15.63 -1.43 -22.65
C GLY A 118 -15.02 -0.77 -21.41
N ASN A 119 -15.22 0.55 -21.26
CA ASN A 119 -14.64 1.31 -20.16
C ASN A 119 -15.22 0.87 -18.81
N CYS A 120 -14.35 0.38 -17.93
CA CYS A 120 -14.68 -0.15 -16.63
C CYS A 120 -13.82 0.52 -15.54
N PRO A 121 -14.41 1.24 -14.58
CA PRO A 121 -13.69 1.70 -13.40
C PRO A 121 -13.33 0.52 -12.51
N VAL A 122 -12.04 0.29 -12.28
CA VAL A 122 -11.51 -0.79 -11.47
C VAL A 122 -10.89 -0.21 -10.20
N SER A 123 -11.18 -0.86 -9.07
CA SER A 123 -10.50 -0.63 -7.80
C SER A 123 -9.86 -1.93 -7.34
N ILE A 124 -8.63 -1.83 -6.84
CA ILE A 124 -7.87 -2.95 -6.31
C ILE A 124 -7.49 -2.64 -4.88
N SER A 125 -7.64 -3.64 -4.01
CA SER A 125 -7.11 -3.65 -2.66
C SER A 125 -6.50 -5.01 -2.40
N GLY A 126 -5.36 -5.05 -1.72
CA GLY A 126 -4.78 -6.32 -1.28
C GLY A 126 -3.72 -6.14 -0.22
N THR A 127 -3.20 -7.26 0.25
CA THR A 127 -2.15 -7.33 1.26
C THR A 127 -1.06 -8.30 0.85
N VAL A 128 0.19 -7.99 1.18
CA VAL A 128 1.33 -8.90 1.10
C VAL A 128 1.84 -9.16 2.51
N LYS A 129 1.90 -10.43 2.90
CA LYS A 129 2.52 -10.89 4.16
C LYS A 129 3.44 -12.07 3.87
N GLY A 130 4.75 -11.83 3.95
CA GLY A 130 5.76 -12.79 3.49
C GLY A 130 5.57 -13.11 2.01
N SER A 131 5.49 -14.39 1.65
CA SER A 131 5.30 -14.83 0.26
C SER A 131 3.84 -14.93 -0.19
N ASN A 132 2.88 -14.52 0.65
CA ASN A 132 1.45 -14.61 0.34
C ASN A 132 0.88 -13.24 -0.02
N ILE A 133 -0.03 -13.24 -0.99
CA ILE A 133 -0.88 -12.11 -1.37
C ILE A 133 -2.34 -12.49 -1.11
N ASN A 134 -3.15 -11.55 -0.62
CA ASN A 134 -4.61 -11.68 -0.52
C ASN A 134 -5.29 -10.40 -1.00
#